data_AF-A0A3N4MKQ8-F1
#
_entry.id   AF-A0A3N4MKQ8-F1
#
_cell.length_a   1.000
_cell.length_b   1.000
_cell.length_c   1.000
_cell.angle_alpha   90.00
_cell.angle_beta   90.00
_cell.angle_gamma   90.00
#
_symmetry.space_group_name_H-M   'P 1'
#
loop_
_entity.id
_entity.type
_entity.pdbx_description
1 polymer ?
#
loop_
_entity_poly.entity_id
_entity_poly.type
_entity_poly.pdbx_seq_one_letter_code
_entity_poly.pdbx_strand_id
1 'polypeptide(L)'
;MANFLKKALGLFVEFEPNEPQHPGTPARDNLAQKFPLSSPKQAAANLSDEELDKFDQHFTRLFESSNLPGPDYFEFWRMMETLEAHVPDEKARIGAVFATLSIQGLTRDKLLETAGQYKTMVEKDRAEFDKAADDKAAREVEGRVHQIAQFEKDIAENSKKIQELTEAINKAQASMKELKDQAAAHEQKIAASRQGYDIACDAMINKISTDIQKIQTSI
;
A
#
# COMPACT_ATOMS: atom_id res chain seq x y z
N MET A 1 2.82 14.08 -28.98
CA MET A 1 3.44 14.30 -27.67
C MET A 1 2.47 15.07 -26.77
N ALA A 2 1.71 14.36 -25.94
CA ALA A 2 0.90 14.89 -24.82
C ALA A 2 1.01 13.91 -23.61
N ASN A 3 2.15 13.23 -23.53
CA ASN A 3 2.44 12.03 -22.73
C ASN A 3 2.75 12.28 -21.24
N PHE A 4 2.35 13.41 -20.65
CA PHE A 4 2.77 13.74 -19.27
C PHE A 4 1.65 14.23 -18.33
N LEU A 5 0.48 14.63 -18.83
CA LEU A 5 -0.54 15.29 -17.98
C LEU A 5 -1.47 14.34 -17.21
N LYS A 6 -1.76 13.11 -17.64
CA LYS A 6 -2.53 12.13 -16.83
C LYS A 6 -1.69 11.34 -15.81
N LYS A 7 -0.35 11.44 -15.89
CA LYS A 7 0.55 10.99 -14.80
C LYS A 7 0.31 11.75 -13.49
N ALA A 8 -0.38 12.90 -13.52
CA ALA A 8 -0.61 13.79 -12.38
C ALA A 8 -1.89 13.50 -11.55
N LEU A 9 -2.78 12.60 -11.96
CA LEU A 9 -3.86 12.10 -11.06
C LEU A 9 -3.36 11.00 -10.10
N GLY A 10 -2.09 10.61 -10.21
CA GLY A 10 -1.47 9.55 -9.41
C GLY A 10 -0.83 9.99 -8.10
N LEU A 11 -1.40 10.89 -7.29
CA LEU A 11 -0.76 11.21 -5.98
C LEU A 11 -1.67 11.65 -4.81
N PHE A 12 -3.00 11.59 -4.90
CA PHE A 12 -3.87 12.14 -3.83
C PHE A 12 -5.01 11.20 -3.40
N VAL A 13 -4.70 9.94 -3.16
CA VAL A 13 -5.49 9.10 -2.24
C VAL A 13 -4.50 8.27 -1.44
N GLU A 14 -3.78 8.95 -0.56
CA GLU A 14 -3.02 8.33 0.52
C GLU A 14 -4.05 7.91 1.57
N PHE A 15 -4.23 6.61 1.74
CA PHE A 15 -5.08 6.04 2.78
C PHE A 15 -4.44 6.29 4.15
N GLU A 16 -4.93 7.27 4.90
CA GLU A 16 -4.77 7.30 6.35
C GLU A 16 -6.01 6.72 7.05
N PRO A 17 -5.85 5.83 8.05
CA PRO A 17 -6.97 5.33 8.83
C PRO A 17 -7.23 6.19 10.09
N ASN A 18 -8.52 6.38 10.42
CA ASN A 18 -9.10 6.87 11.71
C ASN A 18 -8.89 8.37 12.04
N GLU A 19 -9.83 9.21 12.52
CA GLU A 19 -11.10 9.10 13.29
C GLU A 19 -12.05 10.32 12.97
N PRO A 20 -12.97 10.77 13.86
CA PRO A 20 -14.39 10.44 13.92
C PRO A 20 -15.35 11.54 13.39
N GLN A 21 -16.60 11.13 13.17
CA GLN A 21 -17.72 11.92 12.64
C GLN A 21 -18.03 13.21 13.42
N HIS A 22 -18.27 14.31 12.69
CA HIS A 22 -19.04 15.47 13.17
C HIS A 22 -20.28 15.73 12.27
N PRO A 23 -21.44 16.12 12.83
CA PRO A 23 -22.70 16.29 12.10
C PRO A 23 -23.03 17.76 11.74
N GLY A 24 -23.72 17.97 10.61
CA GLY A 24 -24.32 19.24 10.14
C GLY A 24 -23.51 19.89 9.01
N THR A 25 -24.01 20.11 7.78
CA THR A 25 -25.15 20.94 7.33
C THR A 25 -25.43 20.63 5.83
N PRO A 26 -26.54 21.10 5.20
CA PRO A 26 -27.11 20.52 3.98
C PRO A 26 -26.57 21.15 2.68
N ALA A 27 -26.04 20.33 1.79
CA ALA A 27 -25.92 20.61 0.36
C ALA A 27 -25.89 19.25 -0.37
N ARG A 28 -27.06 18.63 -0.54
CA ARG A 28 -27.19 17.26 -1.09
C ARG A 28 -27.97 17.21 -2.41
N ASP A 29 -27.90 18.24 -3.23
CA ASP A 29 -28.82 18.35 -4.39
C ASP A 29 -28.18 18.59 -5.77
N ASN A 30 -26.84 18.58 -5.91
CA ASN A 30 -26.20 19.06 -7.14
C ASN A 30 -25.91 18.04 -8.26
N LEU A 31 -26.16 16.74 -8.08
CA LEU A 31 -25.98 15.74 -9.15
C LEU A 31 -27.29 15.24 -9.76
N ALA A 32 -28.31 15.05 -8.94
CA ALA A 32 -29.60 14.53 -9.40
C ALA A 32 -30.34 15.54 -10.31
N GLN A 33 -30.00 16.83 -10.21
CA GLN A 33 -30.56 17.91 -11.04
C GLN A 33 -29.78 18.13 -12.34
N LYS A 34 -28.44 17.97 -12.35
CA LYS A 34 -27.61 18.14 -13.56
C LYS A 34 -27.67 16.97 -14.54
N PHE A 35 -27.94 15.76 -14.06
CA PHE A 35 -28.19 14.58 -14.88
C PHE A 35 -29.32 13.77 -14.26
N PRO A 36 -30.51 13.63 -14.89
CA PRO A 36 -31.56 12.77 -14.38
C PRO A 36 -31.13 11.31 -14.52
N LEU A 37 -30.39 10.83 -13.53
CA LEU A 37 -30.01 9.44 -13.36
C LEU A 37 -31.29 8.62 -13.23
N SER A 38 -31.67 7.94 -14.31
CA SER A 38 -32.68 6.88 -14.26
C SER A 38 -32.07 5.66 -13.56
N SER A 39 -31.84 5.78 -12.24
CA SER A 39 -31.35 4.77 -11.27
C SER A 39 -29.98 4.12 -11.59
N PRO A 40 -28.98 4.24 -10.68
CA PRO A 40 -29.01 3.46 -9.45
C PRO A 40 -28.75 4.29 -8.19
N LYS A 41 -29.73 4.25 -7.29
CA LYS A 41 -29.82 4.96 -6.00
C LYS A 41 -28.80 4.49 -4.93
N GLN A 42 -27.61 4.03 -5.31
CA GLN A 42 -26.62 3.52 -4.36
C GLN A 42 -25.15 3.82 -4.70
N ALA A 43 -24.82 4.36 -5.88
CA ALA A 43 -23.42 4.66 -6.24
C ALA A 43 -22.98 6.10 -5.92
N ALA A 44 -23.91 7.05 -5.88
CA ALA A 44 -23.60 8.46 -5.57
C ALA A 44 -23.33 8.74 -4.08
N ALA A 45 -23.33 7.72 -3.22
CA ALA A 45 -23.24 7.91 -1.76
C ALA A 45 -21.81 8.12 -1.23
N ASN A 46 -20.77 7.89 -2.04
CA ASN A 46 -19.36 7.87 -1.58
C ASN A 46 -18.40 8.76 -2.38
N LEU A 47 -18.89 9.55 -3.36
CA LEU A 47 -18.02 10.46 -4.11
C LEU A 47 -17.97 11.81 -3.40
N SER A 48 -16.77 12.36 -3.21
CA SER A 48 -16.60 13.72 -2.67
C SER A 48 -16.99 14.75 -3.73
N ASP A 49 -17.39 15.96 -3.28
CA ASP A 49 -17.73 17.05 -4.21
C ASP A 49 -16.56 17.38 -5.15
N GLU A 50 -15.31 17.23 -4.69
CA GLU A 50 -14.11 17.41 -5.51
C GLU A 50 -13.92 16.33 -6.58
N GLU A 51 -14.33 15.09 -6.31
CA GLU A 51 -14.29 14.02 -7.32
C GLU A 51 -15.34 14.25 -8.40
N LEU A 52 -16.51 14.75 -8.01
CA LEU A 52 -17.59 15.09 -8.91
C LEU A 52 -17.21 16.26 -9.83
N ASP A 53 -16.58 17.30 -9.28
CA ASP A 53 -16.04 18.42 -10.06
C ASP A 53 -14.99 17.97 -11.07
N LYS A 54 -14.10 17.02 -10.70
CA LYS A 54 -13.13 16.46 -11.65
C LYS A 54 -13.79 15.73 -12.83
N PHE A 55 -14.88 15.00 -12.59
CA PHE A 55 -15.61 14.32 -13.66
C PHE A 55 -16.32 15.31 -14.57
N ASP A 56 -16.96 16.34 -14.00
CA ASP A 56 -17.62 17.40 -14.77
C ASP A 56 -16.62 18.16 -15.66
N GLN A 57 -15.47 18.53 -15.10
CA GLN A 57 -14.37 19.15 -15.85
C GLN A 57 -13.78 18.23 -16.92
N HIS A 58 -13.75 16.92 -16.70
CA HIS A 58 -13.29 15.95 -17.70
C HIS A 58 -14.25 15.90 -18.88
N PHE A 59 -15.55 15.75 -18.64
CA PHE A 59 -16.55 15.71 -19.72
C PHE A 59 -16.68 17.04 -20.45
N THR A 60 -16.60 18.17 -19.73
CA THR A 60 -16.54 19.50 -20.35
C THR A 60 -15.38 19.60 -21.33
N ARG A 61 -14.17 19.21 -20.90
CA ARG A 61 -12.98 19.19 -21.79
C ARG A 61 -13.11 18.22 -22.95
N LEU A 62 -13.70 17.04 -22.72
CA LEU A 62 -13.95 16.05 -23.76
C LEU A 62 -14.82 16.65 -24.87
N PHE A 63 -15.92 17.32 -24.48
CA PHE A 63 -16.84 17.95 -25.41
C PHE A 63 -16.24 19.18 -26.10
N GLU A 64 -15.52 20.05 -25.38
CA GLU A 64 -14.80 21.20 -25.96
C GLU A 64 -13.76 20.76 -27.00
N SER A 65 -13.04 19.67 -26.72
CA SER A 65 -12.02 19.14 -27.65
C SER A 65 -12.61 18.55 -28.93
N SER A 66 -13.90 18.26 -28.91
CA SER A 66 -14.63 17.65 -30.02
C SER A 66 -15.83 18.50 -30.46
N ASN A 67 -15.74 19.82 -30.25
CA ASN A 67 -16.84 20.75 -30.56
C ASN A 67 -17.21 20.70 -32.04
N LEU A 68 -18.51 20.69 -32.34
CA LEU A 68 -18.98 20.65 -33.71
C LEU A 68 -19.13 22.09 -34.25
N PRO A 69 -19.13 22.28 -35.57
CA PRO A 69 -19.31 23.61 -36.15
C PRO A 69 -20.78 24.08 -36.06
N GLY A 70 -20.97 25.33 -35.64
CA GLY A 70 -22.29 25.95 -35.46
C GLY A 70 -22.89 25.63 -34.08
N PRO A 71 -24.08 26.15 -33.76
CA PRO A 71 -24.73 25.83 -32.49
C PRO A 71 -25.12 24.35 -32.45
N ASP A 72 -24.77 23.65 -31.38
CA ASP A 72 -25.04 22.24 -31.19
C ASP A 72 -25.57 21.90 -29.78
N TYR A 73 -25.55 20.61 -29.42
CA TYR A 73 -26.03 20.12 -28.13
C TYR A 73 -25.17 20.59 -26.96
N PHE A 74 -23.87 20.76 -27.14
CA PHE A 74 -22.95 21.25 -26.12
C PHE A 74 -23.25 22.71 -25.77
N GLU A 75 -23.46 23.60 -26.75
CA GLU A 75 -23.89 24.98 -26.46
C GLU A 75 -25.29 25.01 -25.84
N PHE A 76 -26.19 24.14 -26.29
CA PHE A 76 -27.50 23.97 -25.66
C PHE A 76 -27.38 23.57 -24.18
N TRP A 77 -26.54 22.60 -23.85
CA TRP A 77 -26.28 22.16 -22.48
C TRP A 77 -25.68 23.27 -21.63
N ARG A 78 -24.65 23.97 -22.11
CA ARG A 78 -24.01 25.08 -21.38
C ARG A 78 -24.99 26.23 -21.10
N MET A 79 -25.86 26.55 -22.06
CA MET A 79 -26.90 27.56 -21.87
C MET A 79 -27.98 27.10 -20.90
N MET A 80 -28.37 25.82 -20.94
CA MET A 80 -29.29 25.21 -19.98
C MET A 80 -28.76 25.30 -18.55
N GLU A 81 -27.48 25.00 -18.32
CA GLU A 81 -26.85 25.15 -17.00
C GLU A 81 -26.76 26.61 -16.56
N THR A 82 -26.35 27.51 -17.46
CA THR A 82 -26.24 28.96 -17.15
C THR A 82 -27.58 29.57 -16.75
N LEU A 83 -28.67 29.14 -17.38
CA LEU A 83 -30.00 29.67 -17.12
C LEU A 83 -30.73 28.98 -15.97
N GLU A 84 -30.22 27.88 -15.43
CA GLU A 84 -30.90 27.11 -14.38
C GLU A 84 -31.19 27.95 -13.13
N ALA A 85 -30.24 28.77 -12.70
CA ALA A 85 -30.39 29.66 -11.55
C ALA A 85 -31.44 30.77 -11.76
N HIS A 86 -31.76 31.10 -13.00
CA HIS A 86 -32.66 32.21 -13.36
C HIS A 86 -34.03 31.74 -13.85
N VAL A 87 -34.11 30.56 -14.47
CA VAL A 87 -35.34 29.95 -14.97
C VAL A 87 -35.40 28.50 -14.46
N PRO A 88 -35.85 28.26 -13.22
CA PRO A 88 -35.83 26.92 -12.64
C PRO A 88 -36.75 25.91 -13.34
N ASP A 89 -37.85 26.38 -13.94
CA ASP A 89 -38.74 25.54 -14.74
C ASP A 89 -38.03 25.03 -16.00
N GLU A 90 -37.68 23.75 -15.99
CA GLU A 90 -36.89 23.11 -17.05
C GLU A 90 -37.55 23.22 -18.42
N LYS A 91 -38.88 23.07 -18.51
CA LYS A 91 -39.60 23.12 -19.78
C LYS A 91 -39.55 24.53 -20.40
N ALA A 92 -39.77 25.56 -19.59
CA ALA A 92 -39.60 26.95 -20.01
C ALA A 92 -38.14 27.24 -20.39
N ARG A 93 -37.18 26.73 -19.63
CA ARG A 93 -35.74 26.88 -19.88
C ARG A 93 -35.32 26.25 -21.21
N ILE A 94 -35.72 25.00 -21.47
CA ILE A 94 -35.53 24.31 -22.76
C ILE A 94 -36.08 25.14 -23.91
N GLY A 95 -37.30 25.65 -23.78
CA GLY A 95 -37.93 26.50 -24.79
C GLY A 95 -37.14 27.79 -25.06
N ALA A 96 -36.68 28.46 -24.00
CA ALA A 96 -35.91 29.70 -24.09
C ALA A 96 -34.52 29.49 -24.74
N VAL A 97 -33.79 28.45 -24.31
CA VAL A 97 -32.48 28.10 -24.89
C VAL A 97 -32.64 27.72 -26.36
N PHE A 98 -33.61 26.86 -26.68
CA PHE A 98 -33.85 26.42 -28.05
C PHE A 98 -34.22 27.58 -28.96
N ALA A 99 -35.11 28.48 -28.53
CA ALA A 99 -35.47 29.68 -29.31
C ALA A 99 -34.26 30.58 -29.58
N THR A 100 -33.37 30.73 -28.58
CA THR A 100 -32.17 31.56 -28.70
C THR A 100 -31.15 30.98 -29.68
N LEU A 101 -30.87 29.67 -29.59
CA LEU A 101 -29.95 28.99 -30.49
C LEU A 101 -30.54 28.78 -31.90
N SER A 102 -31.86 28.70 -32.03
CA SER A 102 -32.54 28.59 -33.33
C SER A 102 -32.30 29.83 -34.21
N ILE A 103 -32.20 31.03 -33.61
CA ILE A 103 -31.82 32.25 -34.33
C ILE A 103 -30.42 32.13 -34.96
N GLN A 104 -29.54 31.34 -34.33
CA GLN A 104 -28.17 31.08 -34.80
C GLN A 104 -28.09 29.86 -35.74
N GLY A 105 -29.23 29.24 -36.07
CA GLY A 105 -29.31 28.13 -37.02
C GLY A 105 -29.43 26.73 -36.40
N LEU A 106 -29.59 26.61 -35.08
CA LEU A 106 -29.86 25.31 -34.45
C LEU A 106 -31.27 24.82 -34.86
N THR A 107 -31.37 23.58 -35.32
CA THR A 107 -32.66 22.91 -35.57
C THR A 107 -32.86 21.77 -34.57
N ARG A 108 -34.10 21.31 -34.40
CA ARG A 108 -34.40 20.15 -33.55
C ARG A 108 -33.63 18.90 -34.00
N ASP A 109 -33.60 18.65 -35.31
CA ASP A 109 -32.91 17.49 -35.87
C ASP A 109 -31.41 17.59 -35.61
N LYS A 110 -30.82 18.79 -35.78
CA LYS A 110 -29.40 19.02 -35.48
C LYS A 110 -29.09 18.81 -34.00
N LEU A 111 -29.94 19.32 -33.10
CA LEU A 111 -29.79 19.14 -31.66
C LEU A 111 -29.82 17.66 -31.26
N LEU A 112 -30.74 16.86 -31.81
CA LEU A 112 -30.84 15.42 -31.52
C LEU A 112 -29.67 14.64 -32.14
N GLU A 113 -29.25 15.00 -33.35
CA GLU A 113 -28.10 14.40 -34.02
C GLU A 113 -26.82 14.60 -33.20
N THR A 114 -26.53 15.84 -32.81
CA THR A 114 -25.31 16.17 -32.07
C THR A 114 -25.35 15.63 -30.64
N ALA A 115 -26.51 15.59 -29.99
CA ALA A 115 -26.70 14.89 -28.72
C ALA A 115 -26.32 13.40 -28.83
N GLY A 116 -26.71 12.73 -29.92
CA GLY A 116 -26.33 11.34 -30.19
C GLY A 116 -24.82 11.16 -30.39
N GLN A 117 -24.16 12.12 -31.03
CA GLN A 117 -22.71 12.12 -31.22
C GLN A 117 -21.97 12.26 -29.87
N TYR A 118 -22.37 13.22 -29.03
CA TYR A 118 -21.80 13.37 -27.69
C TYR A 118 -22.08 12.17 -26.78
N LYS A 119 -23.27 11.56 -26.86
CA LYS A 119 -23.56 10.31 -26.15
C LYS A 119 -22.59 9.19 -26.53
N THR A 120 -22.38 8.99 -27.83
CA THR A 120 -21.44 7.98 -28.35
C THR A 120 -20.01 8.26 -27.89
N MET A 121 -19.63 9.53 -27.79
CA MET A 121 -18.33 9.96 -27.29
C MET A 121 -18.13 9.62 -25.81
N VAL A 122 -19.14 9.85 -24.97
CA VAL A 122 -19.12 9.45 -23.54
C VAL A 122 -19.05 7.93 -23.41
N GLU A 123 -19.82 7.19 -24.21
CA GLU A 123 -19.77 5.72 -24.21
C GLU A 123 -18.39 5.18 -24.58
N LYS A 124 -17.71 5.83 -25.55
CA LYS A 124 -16.35 5.49 -25.94
C LYS A 124 -15.34 5.85 -24.84
N ASP A 125 -15.41 7.05 -24.28
CA ASP A 125 -14.53 7.50 -23.19
C ASP A 125 -14.67 6.58 -21.96
N ARG A 126 -15.89 6.17 -21.63
CA ARG A 126 -16.15 5.16 -20.59
C ARG A 126 -15.47 3.83 -20.89
N ALA A 127 -15.60 3.31 -22.10
CA ALA A 127 -14.96 2.04 -22.47
C ALA A 127 -13.42 2.11 -22.40
N GLU A 128 -12.84 3.25 -22.78
CA GLU A 128 -11.40 3.50 -22.65
C GLU A 128 -10.96 3.62 -21.18
N PHE A 129 -11.78 4.28 -20.35
CA PHE A 129 -11.57 4.38 -18.92
C PHE A 129 -11.60 3.01 -18.23
N ASP A 130 -12.64 2.21 -18.49
CA ASP A 130 -12.80 0.87 -17.92
C ASP A 130 -11.60 -0.01 -18.26
N LYS A 131 -11.16 0.01 -19.53
CA LYS A 131 -9.96 -0.72 -19.95
C LYS A 131 -8.69 -0.24 -19.22
N ALA A 132 -8.51 1.07 -19.08
CA ALA A 132 -7.35 1.62 -18.38
C ALA A 132 -7.36 1.28 -16.88
N ALA A 133 -8.55 1.23 -16.28
CA ALA A 133 -8.74 0.82 -14.89
C ALA A 133 -8.39 -0.66 -14.70
N ASP A 134 -8.88 -1.53 -15.58
CA ASP A 134 -8.57 -2.97 -15.57
C ASP A 134 -7.06 -3.22 -15.77
N ASP A 135 -6.43 -2.55 -16.74
CA ASP A 135 -4.99 -2.67 -17.00
C ASP A 135 -4.16 -2.21 -15.77
N LYS A 136 -4.59 -1.14 -15.10
CA LYS A 136 -3.93 -0.63 -13.89
C LYS A 136 -4.10 -1.62 -12.73
N ALA A 137 -5.32 -2.10 -12.50
CA ALA A 137 -5.62 -3.07 -11.46
C ALA A 137 -4.81 -4.37 -11.66
N ALA A 138 -4.78 -4.89 -12.89
CA ALA A 138 -4.01 -6.08 -13.23
C ALA A 138 -2.52 -5.91 -12.92
N ARG A 139 -1.90 -4.80 -13.34
CA ARG A 139 -0.47 -4.53 -13.08
C ARG A 139 -0.15 -4.39 -11.60
N GLU A 140 -1.00 -3.68 -10.85
CA GLU A 140 -0.78 -3.51 -9.41
C GLU A 140 -0.94 -4.83 -8.65
N VAL A 141 -1.91 -5.65 -9.04
CA VAL A 141 -2.11 -6.98 -8.45
C VAL A 141 -0.97 -7.91 -8.82
N GLU A 142 -0.57 -7.99 -10.09
CA GLU A 142 0.54 -8.84 -10.55
C GLU A 142 1.86 -8.48 -9.83
N GLY A 143 2.17 -7.19 -9.72
CA GLY A 143 3.34 -6.72 -8.98
C GLY A 143 3.32 -7.14 -7.51
N ARG A 144 2.17 -7.03 -6.84
CA ARG A 144 2.00 -7.48 -5.45
C ARG A 144 2.12 -9.00 -5.31
N VAL A 145 1.55 -9.77 -6.25
CA VAL A 145 1.66 -11.24 -6.26
C VAL A 145 3.12 -11.67 -6.39
N HIS A 146 3.90 -11.04 -7.26
CA HIS A 146 5.34 -11.31 -7.36
C HIS A 146 6.10 -10.98 -6.07
N GLN A 147 5.78 -9.86 -5.41
CA GLN A 147 6.39 -9.51 -4.13
C GLN A 147 6.04 -10.52 -3.03
N ILE A 148 4.79 -10.97 -2.96
CA ILE A 148 4.35 -12.00 -2.01
C ILE A 148 5.15 -13.29 -2.23
N ALA A 149 5.25 -13.78 -3.47
CA ALA A 149 6.00 -14.99 -3.79
C ALA A 149 7.50 -14.87 -3.43
N GLN A 150 8.10 -13.70 -3.62
CA GLN A 150 9.49 -13.44 -3.20
C GLN A 150 9.62 -13.50 -1.66
N PHE A 151 8.70 -12.87 -0.93
CA PHE A 151 8.73 -12.93 0.54
C PHE A 151 8.50 -14.34 1.07
N GLU A 152 7.62 -15.14 0.47
CA GLU A 152 7.41 -16.55 0.84
C GLU A 152 8.71 -17.36 0.70
N LYS A 153 9.44 -17.14 -0.40
CA LYS A 153 10.75 -17.76 -0.62
C LYS A 153 11.77 -17.33 0.43
N ASP A 154 11.87 -16.02 0.70
CA ASP A 154 12.80 -15.48 1.69
C ASP A 154 12.49 -16.00 3.10
N ILE A 155 11.20 -16.13 3.45
CA ILE A 155 10.75 -16.73 4.72
C ILE A 155 11.22 -18.18 4.82
N ALA A 156 11.04 -18.97 3.76
CA ALA A 156 11.45 -20.38 3.75
C ALA A 156 12.97 -20.54 3.91
N GLU A 157 13.75 -19.75 3.17
CA GLU A 157 15.22 -19.76 3.24
C GLU A 157 15.73 -19.32 4.62
N ASN A 158 15.19 -18.23 5.18
CA ASN A 158 15.56 -17.76 6.50
C ASN A 158 15.14 -18.74 7.61
N SER A 159 13.98 -19.37 7.48
CA SER A 159 13.53 -20.40 8.43
C SER A 159 14.48 -21.60 8.47
N LYS A 160 14.95 -22.04 7.30
CA LYS A 160 15.97 -23.09 7.20
C LYS A 160 17.28 -22.67 7.89
N LYS A 161 17.73 -21.44 7.65
CA LYS A 161 18.95 -20.91 8.27
C LYS A 161 18.83 -20.81 9.80
N ILE A 162 17.65 -20.45 10.32
CA ILE A 162 17.38 -20.45 11.77
C ILE A 162 17.52 -21.87 12.34
N GLN A 163 17.01 -22.89 11.66
CA GLN A 163 17.15 -24.28 12.09
C GLN A 163 18.62 -24.70 12.15
N GLU A 164 19.39 -24.45 11.08
CA GLU A 164 20.82 -24.78 11.01
C GLU A 164 21.62 -24.08 12.12
N LEU A 165 21.34 -22.79 12.35
CA LEU A 165 21.99 -22.03 13.42
C LEU A 165 21.61 -22.55 14.82
N THR A 166 20.37 -22.96 15.02
CA THR A 166 19.90 -23.54 16.28
C THR A 166 20.61 -24.86 16.57
N GLU A 167 20.76 -25.73 15.57
CA GLU A 167 21.51 -26.98 15.70
C GLU A 167 22.99 -26.72 16.03
N ALA A 168 23.61 -25.75 15.36
CA ALA A 168 24.99 -25.36 15.62
C ALA A 168 25.18 -24.82 17.05
N ILE A 169 24.25 -24.00 17.55
CA ILE A 169 24.25 -23.48 18.92
C ILE A 169 24.18 -24.65 19.92
N ASN A 170 23.25 -25.58 19.72
CA ASN A 170 23.08 -26.73 20.62
C ASN A 170 24.35 -27.60 20.66
N LYS A 171 24.97 -27.85 19.51
CA LYS A 171 26.22 -28.60 19.42
C LYS A 171 27.37 -27.89 20.14
N ALA A 172 27.47 -26.58 19.99
CA ALA A 172 28.49 -25.77 20.68
C ALA A 172 28.29 -25.78 22.20
N GLN A 173 27.04 -25.66 22.67
CA GLN A 173 26.71 -25.72 24.10
C GLN A 173 27.06 -27.08 24.72
N ALA A 174 26.74 -28.19 24.02
CA ALA A 174 27.10 -29.52 24.48
C ALA A 174 28.61 -29.71 24.58
N SER A 175 29.35 -29.27 23.55
CA SER A 175 30.82 -29.33 23.52
C SER A 175 31.45 -28.47 24.63
N MET A 176 30.91 -27.28 24.88
CA MET A 176 31.35 -26.40 25.95
C MET A 176 31.15 -27.04 27.33
N LYS A 177 30.01 -27.71 27.56
CA LYS A 177 29.74 -28.41 28.81
C LYS A 177 30.76 -29.53 29.04
N GLU A 178 30.99 -30.36 28.03
CA GLU A 178 31.97 -31.44 28.10
C GLU A 178 33.38 -30.93 28.44
N LEU A 179 33.82 -29.87 27.77
CA LEU A 179 35.13 -29.26 28.04
C LEU A 179 35.23 -28.67 29.46
N LYS A 180 34.14 -28.11 30.00
CA LYS A 180 34.11 -27.64 31.40
C LYS A 180 34.24 -28.79 32.39
N ASP A 181 33.52 -29.88 32.14
CA ASP A 181 33.55 -31.07 33.00
C ASP A 181 34.97 -31.70 32.98
N GLN A 182 35.60 -31.79 31.80
CA GLN A 182 36.99 -32.25 31.65
C GLN A 182 37.98 -31.33 32.34
N ALA A 183 37.86 -30.00 32.18
CA ALA A 183 38.73 -29.03 32.82
C ALA A 183 38.69 -29.17 34.35
N ALA A 184 37.49 -29.24 34.94
CA ALA A 184 37.32 -29.42 36.37
C ALA A 184 37.95 -30.74 36.87
N ALA A 185 37.76 -31.84 36.14
CA ALA A 185 38.37 -33.12 36.49
C ALA A 185 39.90 -33.08 36.42
N HIS A 186 40.47 -32.42 35.41
CA HIS A 186 41.92 -32.23 35.30
C HIS A 186 42.47 -31.35 36.42
N GLU A 187 41.81 -30.24 36.75
CA GLU A 187 42.18 -29.37 37.87
C GLU A 187 42.19 -30.15 39.20
N GLN A 188 41.15 -30.93 39.47
CA GLN A 188 41.09 -31.76 40.68
C GLN A 188 42.23 -32.79 40.73
N LYS A 189 42.51 -33.46 39.61
CA LYS A 189 43.60 -34.45 39.54
C LYS A 189 44.98 -33.81 39.77
N ILE A 190 45.21 -32.62 39.21
CA ILE A 190 46.44 -31.86 39.42
C ILE A 190 46.58 -31.45 40.89
N ALA A 191 45.51 -30.93 41.50
CA ALA A 191 45.50 -30.54 42.91
C ALA A 191 45.79 -31.73 43.83
N ALA A 192 45.14 -32.88 43.60
CA ALA A 192 45.38 -34.10 44.37
C ALA A 192 46.82 -34.62 44.19
N SER A 193 47.37 -34.55 42.97
CA SER A 193 48.75 -34.98 42.70
C SER A 193 49.77 -34.08 43.40
N ARG A 194 49.55 -32.75 43.40
CA ARG A 194 50.38 -31.79 44.14
C ARG A 194 50.35 -32.07 45.64
N GLN A 195 49.16 -32.19 46.21
CA GLN A 195 49.01 -32.49 47.63
C GLN A 195 49.68 -33.82 48.01
N GLY A 196 49.50 -34.87 47.20
CA GLY A 196 50.16 -36.15 47.42
C GLY A 196 51.69 -36.06 47.35
N TYR A 197 52.22 -35.28 46.42
CA TYR A 197 53.66 -35.04 46.30
C TYR A 197 54.23 -34.26 47.49
N ASP A 198 53.52 -33.23 47.97
CA ASP A 198 53.93 -32.45 49.14
C ASP A 198 53.99 -33.34 50.39
N ILE A 199 52.96 -34.16 50.62
CA ILE A 199 52.95 -35.14 51.73
C ILE A 199 54.13 -36.12 51.63
N ALA A 200 54.43 -36.62 50.43
CA ALA A 200 55.55 -37.52 50.21
C ALA A 200 56.90 -36.84 50.46
N CYS A 201 57.05 -35.57 50.07
CA CYS A 201 58.23 -34.76 50.35
C CYS A 201 58.42 -34.57 51.87
N ASP A 202 57.36 -34.17 52.58
CA ASP A 202 57.40 -34.00 54.04
C ASP A 202 57.80 -35.30 54.75
N ALA A 203 57.23 -36.43 54.33
CA ALA A 203 57.59 -37.75 54.87
C ALA A 203 59.07 -38.08 54.63
N MET A 204 59.59 -37.79 53.43
CA MET A 204 61.00 -38.02 53.10
C MET A 204 61.94 -37.09 53.89
N ILE A 205 61.59 -35.81 54.03
CA ILE A 205 62.34 -34.83 54.84
C ILE A 205 62.39 -35.28 56.30
N ASN A 206 61.26 -35.73 56.87
CA ASN A 206 61.19 -36.23 58.24
C ASN A 206 62.04 -37.50 58.42
N LYS A 207 62.01 -38.42 57.46
CA LYS A 207 62.86 -39.62 57.46
C LYS A 207 64.34 -39.24 57.46
N ILE A 208 64.76 -38.38 56.53
CA ILE A 208 66.15 -37.91 56.43
C ILE A 208 66.58 -37.24 57.74
N SER A 209 65.74 -36.39 58.31
CA SER A 209 66.02 -35.70 59.58
C SER A 209 66.19 -36.67 60.75
N THR A 210 65.33 -37.68 60.83
CA THR A 210 65.41 -38.76 61.84
C THR A 210 66.69 -39.59 61.66
N ASP A 211 67.02 -39.94 60.41
CA ASP A 211 68.23 -40.69 60.09
C ASP A 211 69.49 -39.89 60.48
N ILE A 212 69.53 -38.57 60.23
CA ILE A 212 70.61 -37.67 60.68
C ILE A 212 70.78 -37.69 62.20
N GLN A 213 69.68 -37.54 62.95
CA GLN A 213 69.74 -37.56 64.43
C GLN A 213 70.28 -38.88 64.97
N LYS A 214 69.85 -40.02 64.41
CA LYS A 214 70.35 -41.35 64.79
C LYS A 214 71.84 -41.48 64.53
N ILE A 215 72.32 -41.01 63.38
CA ILE A 215 73.75 -41.01 63.04
C ILE A 215 74.56 -40.17 64.03
N GLN A 216 74.08 -38.96 64.36
CA GLN A 216 74.77 -38.05 65.30
C GLN A 216 74.87 -38.57 66.74
N THR A 217 73.94 -39.44 67.16
CA THR A 217 73.87 -39.98 68.52
C THR A 217 74.54 -41.34 68.67
N SER A 218 74.83 -42.02 67.55
CA SER A 218 75.39 -43.37 67.53
C SER A 218 76.89 -43.40 67.21
N ILE A 219 77.50 -42.25 66.94
CA ILE A 219 78.93 -42.04 66.66
C ILE A 219 79.44 -41.04 67.69
#